data_AF-A0A9D7W152-F1
#
_entry.id   AF-A0A9D7W152-F1
#
_cell.length_a   1.000
_cell.length_b   1.000
_cell.length_c   1.000
_cell.angle_alpha   90.00
_cell.angle_beta   90.00
_cell.angle_gamma   90.00
#
_symmetry.space_group_name_H-M   'P 1'
#
loop_
_entity.id
_entity.type
_entity.pdbx_description
1 polymer ?
#
loop_
_entity_poly.entity_id
_entity_poly.type
_entity_poly.pdbx_seq_one_letter_code
_entity_poly.pdbx_strand_id
1 'polypeptide(L)'
;MINNTSNSKLGKRLSLINRYFKITQFYSFIKSTAFKGAIVALIFILLLLFVDSFVVDIGSLLTNLVETCSPFVIFSVFLVSESFLGLLPPEIFIAWASKSSHSFINLFLLSTISYIGGIISYFIGSRLFLIPAVKNYIEHKIAKHIVNLRKWGGIFVFLGAVSPLPHSIVSMACGLIKYNFRHYLLWSLFRFARFFVYALVIFQVFD
;
A
#
# COMPACT_ATOMS: atom_id res chain seq x y z
N MET A 1 37.70 9.23 -24.49
CA MET A 1 36.74 10.37 -24.60
C MET A 1 35.34 9.85 -24.96
N ILE A 2 34.61 9.22 -24.03
CA ILE A 2 33.23 8.76 -24.28
C ILE A 2 32.51 8.85 -22.92
N ASN A 3 31.72 9.91 -22.68
CA ASN A 3 30.65 9.93 -21.64
C ASN A 3 29.84 11.24 -21.57
N ASN A 4 30.27 12.34 -22.20
CA ASN A 4 29.54 13.63 -22.09
C ASN A 4 28.24 13.71 -22.91
N THR A 5 28.08 12.92 -23.97
CA THR A 5 26.88 12.96 -24.83
C THR A 5 25.66 12.30 -24.18
N SER A 6 25.86 11.21 -23.42
CA SER A 6 24.83 10.50 -22.66
C SER A 6 24.20 11.37 -21.56
N ASN A 7 25.04 12.00 -20.73
CA ASN A 7 24.60 12.90 -19.66
C ASN A 7 23.80 14.11 -20.17
N SER A 8 24.14 14.64 -21.35
CA SER A 8 23.40 15.75 -21.96
C SER A 8 21.98 15.35 -22.40
N LYS A 9 21.78 14.11 -22.87
CA LYS A 9 20.45 13.58 -23.22
C LYS A 9 19.62 13.29 -21.97
N LEU A 10 20.24 12.72 -20.93
CA LEU A 10 19.56 12.43 -19.67
C LEU A 10 19.09 13.72 -18.97
N GLY A 11 19.96 14.73 -18.90
CA GLY A 11 19.62 16.05 -18.33
C GLY A 11 18.49 16.76 -19.09
N LYS A 12 18.49 16.70 -20.43
CA LYS A 12 17.38 17.21 -21.25
C LYS A 12 16.07 16.46 -20.97
N ARG A 13 16.09 15.13 -20.85
CA ARG A 13 14.88 14.33 -20.51
C ARG A 13 14.34 14.67 -19.11
N LEU A 14 15.21 14.79 -18.10
CA LEU A 14 14.83 15.20 -16.74
C LEU A 14 14.25 16.61 -16.71
N SER A 15 14.84 17.54 -17.47
CA SER A 15 14.33 18.90 -17.67
C SER A 15 12.91 18.91 -18.26
N LEU A 16 12.64 18.07 -19.28
CA LEU A 16 11.32 17.95 -19.89
C LEU A 16 10.29 17.39 -18.91
N ILE A 17 10.66 16.39 -18.10
CA ILE A 17 9.80 15.81 -17.06
C ILE A 17 9.48 16.85 -15.98
N ASN A 18 10.49 17.58 -15.48
CA ASN A 18 10.28 18.64 -14.50
C ASN A 18 9.36 19.75 -15.04
N ARG A 19 9.57 20.16 -16.30
CA ARG A 19 8.71 21.13 -16.98
C ARG A 19 7.28 20.62 -17.10
N TYR A 20 7.09 19.34 -17.45
CA TYR A 20 5.78 18.70 -17.49
C TYR A 20 5.09 18.71 -16.12
N PHE A 21 5.79 18.39 -15.03
CA PHE A 21 5.26 18.44 -13.66
C PHE A 21 4.89 19.87 -13.22
N LYS A 22 5.68 20.86 -13.63
CA LYS A 22 5.39 22.28 -13.35
C LYS A 22 4.17 22.78 -14.12
N ILE A 23 4.04 22.46 -15.40
CA ILE A 23 2.90 22.85 -16.24
C ILE A 23 1.61 22.19 -15.75
N THR A 24 1.68 20.92 -15.36
CA THR A 24 0.51 20.16 -14.89
C THR A 24 0.14 20.44 -13.43
N GLN A 25 0.78 21.43 -12.78
CA GLN A 25 0.57 21.80 -11.38
C GLN A 25 0.72 20.62 -10.39
N PHE A 26 1.51 19.61 -10.77
CA PHE A 26 1.67 18.38 -10.00
C PHE A 26 2.24 18.64 -8.60
N TYR A 27 3.26 19.50 -8.48
CA TYR A 27 3.89 19.80 -7.19
C TYR A 27 2.94 20.45 -6.19
N SER A 28 2.10 21.38 -6.65
CA SER A 28 1.09 22.05 -5.81
C SER A 28 0.01 21.06 -5.35
N PHE A 29 -0.43 20.19 -6.27
CA PHE A 29 -1.36 19.11 -5.97
C PHE A 29 -0.79 18.13 -4.94
N ILE A 30 0.42 17.59 -5.16
CA ILE A 30 1.08 16.68 -4.22
C ILE A 30 1.22 17.34 -2.85
N LYS A 31 1.71 18.58 -2.75
CA LYS A 31 1.90 19.25 -1.45
C LYS A 31 0.58 19.39 -0.67
N SER A 32 -0.49 19.81 -1.33
CA SER A 32 -1.79 19.99 -0.69
C SER A 32 -2.49 18.68 -0.33
N THR A 33 -2.38 17.65 -1.19
CA THR A 33 -2.91 16.32 -0.93
C THR A 33 -2.10 15.57 0.12
N ALA A 34 -0.77 15.63 0.08
CA ALA A 34 0.11 14.99 1.04
C ALA A 34 -0.08 15.54 2.45
N PHE A 35 -0.21 16.87 2.62
CA PHE A 35 -0.43 17.46 3.93
C PHE A 35 -1.76 17.02 4.55
N LYS A 36 -2.85 17.06 3.78
CA LYS A 36 -4.16 16.58 4.25
C LYS A 36 -4.15 15.08 4.54
N GLY A 37 -3.52 14.29 3.66
CA GLY A 37 -3.36 12.85 3.85
C GLY A 37 -2.55 12.50 5.08
N ALA A 38 -1.45 13.23 5.33
CA ALA A 38 -0.61 13.05 6.51
C ALA A 38 -1.37 13.36 7.80
N ILE A 39 -2.17 14.42 7.84
CA ILE A 39 -3.02 14.72 9.00
C ILE A 39 -4.00 13.57 9.26
N VAL A 40 -4.71 13.09 8.23
CA VAL A 40 -5.66 11.99 8.38
C VAL A 40 -4.96 10.71 8.84
N ALA A 41 -3.81 10.38 8.26
CA ALA A 41 -3.01 9.22 8.65
C ALA A 41 -2.52 9.35 10.10
N LEU A 42 -2.09 10.53 10.53
CA LEU A 42 -1.63 10.79 11.89
C LEU A 42 -2.76 10.63 12.91
N ILE A 43 -3.95 11.17 12.60
CA ILE A 43 -5.16 10.97 13.42
C ILE A 43 -5.51 9.48 13.51
N PHE A 44 -5.45 8.75 12.39
CA PHE A 44 -5.73 7.32 12.36
C PHE A 44 -4.73 6.50 13.17
N ILE A 45 -3.43 6.81 13.08
CA ILE A 45 -2.38 6.18 13.88
C ILE A 45 -2.60 6.46 15.37
N LEU A 46 -2.89 7.72 15.75
CA LEU A 46 -3.22 8.07 17.13
C LEU A 46 -4.43 7.30 17.66
N LEU A 47 -5.47 7.15 16.83
CA LEU A 47 -6.64 6.37 17.18
C LEU A 47 -6.30 4.89 17.37
N LEU A 48 -5.46 4.30 16.50
CA LEU A 48 -5.00 2.93 16.68
C LEU A 48 -4.19 2.76 17.97
N LEU A 49 -3.25 3.66 18.25
CA LEU A 49 -2.45 3.63 19.48
C LEU A 49 -3.32 3.79 20.73
N PHE A 50 -4.35 4.64 20.65
CA PHE A 50 -5.32 4.80 21.73
C PHE A 50 -6.11 3.52 21.99
N VAL A 51 -6.59 2.85 20.94
CA VAL A 51 -7.31 1.58 21.06
C VAL A 51 -6.41 0.48 21.60
N ASP A 52 -5.17 0.39 21.11
CA ASP A 52 -4.16 -0.58 21.57
C ASP A 52 -3.83 -0.38 23.06
N SER A 53 -3.69 0.88 23.50
CA SER A 53 -3.38 1.20 24.90
C SER A 53 -4.56 1.04 25.86
N PHE A 54 -5.80 1.24 25.39
CA PHE A 54 -6.97 1.40 26.28
C PHE A 54 -7.99 0.25 26.19
N VAL A 55 -7.98 -0.55 25.11
CA VAL A 55 -9.04 -1.54 24.83
C VAL A 55 -8.48 -2.96 24.76
N VAL A 56 -7.43 -3.23 23.97
CA VAL A 56 -6.86 -4.57 23.74
C VAL A 56 -5.40 -4.47 23.31
N ASP A 57 -4.49 -5.25 23.91
CA ASP A 57 -3.08 -5.37 23.48
C ASP A 57 -3.00 -6.21 22.18
N ILE A 58 -3.04 -5.51 21.03
CA ILE A 58 -3.07 -6.11 19.70
C ILE A 58 -1.77 -6.88 19.45
N GLY A 59 -0.65 -6.38 19.96
CA GLY A 59 0.65 -7.04 19.88
C GLY A 59 0.61 -8.44 20.49
N SER A 60 0.18 -8.54 21.75
CA SER A 60 0.11 -9.82 22.47
C SER A 60 -0.86 -10.82 21.84
N LEU A 61 -1.99 -10.34 21.30
CA LEU A 61 -2.96 -11.21 20.62
C LEU A 61 -2.37 -11.80 19.35
N LEU A 62 -1.64 -10.99 18.58
CA LEU A 62 -1.02 -11.43 17.35
C LEU A 62 0.15 -12.39 17.61
N THR A 63 0.97 -12.14 18.62
CA THR A 63 2.05 -13.08 18.99
C THR A 63 1.46 -14.42 19.44
N ASN A 64 0.45 -14.39 20.31
CA ASN A 64 -0.24 -15.61 20.77
C ASN A 64 -0.88 -16.38 19.60
N LEU A 65 -1.53 -15.67 18.67
CA LEU A 65 -2.12 -16.28 17.47
C LEU A 65 -1.05 -17.01 16.66
N VAL A 66 0.06 -16.33 16.42
CA VAL A 66 1.13 -16.80 15.53
C VAL A 66 1.97 -17.92 16.16
N GLU A 67 2.04 -17.99 17.48
CA GLU A 67 2.72 -19.07 18.22
C GLU A 67 1.86 -20.32 18.43
N THR A 68 0.54 -20.17 18.54
CA THR A 68 -0.38 -21.29 18.86
C THR A 68 -1.09 -21.88 17.65
N CYS A 69 -1.30 -21.08 16.60
CA CYS A 69 -2.12 -21.49 15.46
C CYS A 69 -1.32 -22.19 14.35
N SER A 70 -2.02 -22.98 13.54
CA SER A 70 -1.42 -23.61 12.36
C SER A 70 -1.12 -22.57 11.26
N PRO A 71 -0.13 -22.84 10.37
CA PRO A 71 0.22 -21.95 9.27
C PRO A 71 -0.99 -21.54 8.39
N PHE A 72 -1.92 -22.46 8.17
CA PHE A 72 -3.12 -22.21 7.37
C PHE A 72 -4.03 -21.14 7.99
N VAL A 73 -4.19 -21.15 9.32
CA VAL A 73 -4.99 -20.15 10.04
C VAL A 73 -4.31 -18.78 9.97
N ILE A 74 -2.99 -18.75 10.15
CA ILE A 74 -2.18 -17.51 10.06
C ILE A 74 -2.37 -16.84 8.69
N PHE A 75 -2.21 -17.61 7.60
CA PHE A 75 -2.42 -17.12 6.24
C PHE A 75 -3.85 -16.62 6.00
N SER A 76 -4.85 -17.34 6.53
CA SER A 76 -6.26 -16.97 6.36
C SER A 76 -6.61 -15.67 7.08
N VAL A 77 -6.19 -15.53 8.35
CA VAL A 77 -6.37 -14.31 9.14
C VAL A 77 -5.67 -13.13 8.47
N PHE A 78 -4.44 -13.34 8.00
CA PHE A 78 -3.69 -12.33 7.27
C PHE A 78 -4.41 -11.90 5.99
N LEU A 79 -4.90 -12.83 5.18
CA LEU A 79 -5.65 -12.55 3.96
C LEU A 79 -6.92 -11.74 4.22
N VAL A 80 -7.71 -12.12 5.23
CA VAL A 80 -8.94 -11.42 5.60
C VAL A 80 -8.62 -10.00 6.01
N SER A 81 -7.65 -9.81 6.91
CA SER A 81 -7.23 -8.47 7.32
C SER A 81 -6.78 -7.62 6.13
N GLU A 82 -5.91 -8.16 5.28
CA GLU A 82 -5.39 -7.51 4.08
C GLU A 82 -6.44 -7.22 3.01
N SER A 83 -7.58 -7.91 3.03
CA SER A 83 -8.66 -7.66 2.07
C SER A 83 -9.57 -6.49 2.47
N PHE A 84 -9.72 -6.23 3.78
CA PHE A 84 -10.64 -5.21 4.29
C PHE A 84 -9.92 -3.93 4.72
N LEU A 85 -9.03 -4.03 5.72
CA LEU A 85 -8.47 -2.85 6.39
C LEU A 85 -6.93 -2.81 6.37
N GLY A 86 -6.26 -3.96 6.23
CA GLY A 86 -4.79 -4.05 6.20
C GLY A 86 -4.13 -3.53 7.48
N LEU A 87 -4.81 -3.67 8.62
CA LEU A 87 -4.37 -3.09 9.90
C LEU A 87 -3.31 -3.93 10.59
N LEU A 88 -3.23 -5.21 10.25
CA LEU A 88 -2.31 -6.10 10.93
C LEU A 88 -0.88 -5.81 10.48
N PRO A 89 0.05 -5.54 11.41
CA PRO A 89 1.44 -5.29 11.07
C PRO A 89 2.04 -6.51 10.34
N PRO A 90 2.46 -6.38 9.06
CA PRO A 90 3.05 -7.50 8.33
C PRO A 90 4.36 -8.00 8.97
N GLU A 91 5.02 -7.16 9.78
CA GLU A 91 6.27 -7.45 10.45
C GLU A 91 6.17 -8.67 11.38
N ILE A 92 5.04 -8.83 12.08
CA ILE A 92 4.82 -9.97 13.00
C ILE A 92 4.74 -11.29 12.20
N PHE A 93 4.06 -11.27 11.06
CA PHE A 93 3.97 -12.43 10.17
C PHE A 93 5.30 -12.76 9.50
N ILE A 94 6.10 -11.75 9.15
CA ILE A 94 7.46 -11.94 8.62
C ILE A 94 8.38 -12.53 9.69
N ALA A 95 8.29 -12.06 10.95
CA ALA A 95 9.04 -12.62 12.06
C ALA A 95 8.68 -14.10 12.30
N TRP A 96 7.42 -14.47 12.19
CA TRP A 96 7.03 -15.88 12.22
C TRP A 96 7.56 -16.70 11.05
N ALA A 97 7.52 -16.14 9.84
CA ALA A 97 8.12 -16.80 8.68
C ALA A 97 9.62 -17.07 8.93
N SER A 98 10.35 -16.16 9.57
CA SER A 98 11.77 -16.36 9.90
C SER A 98 12.03 -17.62 10.73
N LYS A 99 11.17 -17.90 11.72
CA LYS A 99 11.27 -19.04 12.65
C LYS A 99 10.76 -20.37 12.07
N SER A 100 10.13 -20.33 10.88
CA SER A 100 9.55 -21.52 10.26
C SER A 100 10.61 -22.36 9.51
N SER A 101 10.31 -23.64 9.27
CA SER A 101 11.23 -24.55 8.56
C SER A 101 11.56 -24.12 7.12
N HIS A 102 10.67 -23.35 6.49
CA HIS A 102 10.80 -22.89 5.11
C HIS A 102 10.56 -21.37 5.02
N SER A 103 11.45 -20.58 5.61
CA SER A 103 11.27 -19.14 5.82
C SER A 103 11.01 -18.35 4.54
N PHE A 104 11.78 -18.60 3.48
CA PHE A 104 11.60 -17.90 2.18
C PHE A 104 10.30 -18.29 1.47
N ILE A 105 9.85 -19.54 1.59
CA ILE A 105 8.58 -20.00 0.99
C ILE A 105 7.41 -19.33 1.71
N ASN A 106 7.43 -19.31 3.05
CA ASN A 106 6.39 -18.67 3.84
C ASN A 106 6.36 -17.15 3.62
N LEU A 107 7.51 -16.50 3.45
CA LEU A 107 7.59 -15.10 3.07
C LEU A 107 6.98 -14.84 1.68
N PHE A 108 7.30 -15.67 0.70
CA PHE A 108 6.73 -15.56 -0.65
C PHE A 108 5.20 -15.76 -0.63
N LEU A 109 4.70 -16.72 0.14
CA LEU A 109 3.28 -16.93 0.34
C LEU A 109 2.61 -15.73 1.01
N LEU A 110 3.20 -15.19 2.08
CA LEU A 110 2.70 -13.99 2.76
C LEU A 110 2.58 -12.81 1.79
N SER A 111 3.65 -12.51 1.05
CA SER A 111 3.64 -11.41 0.08
C SER A 111 2.62 -11.62 -1.04
N THR A 112 2.44 -12.86 -1.50
CA THR A 112 1.43 -13.23 -2.51
C THR A 112 0.01 -13.05 -1.98
N ILE A 113 -0.26 -13.53 -0.76
CA ILE A 113 -1.55 -13.34 -0.07
C ILE A 113 -1.85 -11.85 0.11
N SER A 114 -0.84 -11.08 0.50
CA SER A 114 -0.93 -9.63 0.63
C SER A 114 -1.28 -8.97 -0.70
N TYR A 115 -0.65 -9.39 -1.80
CA TYR A 115 -0.96 -8.91 -3.15
C TYR A 115 -2.39 -9.24 -3.57
N ILE A 116 -2.83 -10.48 -3.32
CA ILE A 116 -4.20 -10.94 -3.58
C ILE A 116 -5.22 -10.17 -2.73
N GLY A 117 -4.95 -9.95 -1.44
CA GLY A 117 -5.79 -9.13 -0.56
C GLY A 117 -6.02 -7.74 -1.14
N GLY A 118 -4.95 -7.10 -1.65
CA GLY A 118 -5.08 -5.83 -2.37
C GLY A 118 -5.95 -5.92 -3.63
N ILE A 119 -5.85 -7.00 -4.42
CA ILE A 119 -6.74 -7.23 -5.57
C ILE A 119 -8.21 -7.32 -5.12
N ILE A 120 -8.48 -8.05 -4.03
CA ILE A 120 -9.82 -8.15 -3.44
C ILE A 120 -10.31 -6.76 -3.01
N SER A 121 -9.50 -5.99 -2.29
CA SER A 121 -9.83 -4.62 -1.88
C SER A 121 -10.13 -3.71 -3.08
N TYR A 122 -9.38 -3.83 -4.17
CA TYR A 122 -9.64 -3.10 -5.40
C TYR A 122 -11.02 -3.41 -5.97
N PHE A 123 -11.41 -4.69 -6.02
CA PHE A 123 -12.74 -5.06 -6.48
C PHE A 123 -13.84 -4.61 -5.52
N ILE A 124 -13.63 -4.68 -4.21
CA ILE A 124 -14.54 -4.12 -3.20
C ILE A 124 -14.76 -2.63 -3.49
N GLY A 125 -13.69 -1.86 -3.68
CA GLY A 125 -13.76 -0.44 -4.03
C GLY A 125 -14.52 -0.19 -5.33
N SER A 126 -14.28 -0.99 -6.36
CA SER A 126 -15.00 -0.89 -7.63
C SER A 126 -16.50 -1.20 -7.47
N ARG A 127 -16.88 -2.10 -6.56
CA ARG A 127 -18.28 -2.43 -6.26
C ARG A 127 -18.95 -1.32 -5.44
N LEU A 128 -18.23 -0.73 -4.48
CA LEU A 128 -18.73 0.41 -3.70
C LEU A 128 -19.09 1.60 -4.60
N PHE A 129 -18.37 1.82 -5.70
CA PHE A 129 -18.71 2.85 -6.68
C PHE A 129 -20.10 2.64 -7.34
N LEU A 130 -20.64 1.41 -7.37
CA LEU A 130 -21.96 1.14 -7.94
C LEU A 130 -23.11 1.62 -7.04
N ILE A 131 -22.84 1.90 -5.77
CA ILE A 131 -23.83 2.41 -4.83
C ILE A 131 -24.19 3.86 -5.22
N PRO A 132 -25.47 4.19 -5.49
CA PRO A 132 -25.87 5.50 -6.01
C PRO A 132 -25.41 6.67 -5.14
N ALA A 133 -25.49 6.53 -3.82
CA ALA A 133 -25.03 7.55 -2.87
C ALA A 133 -23.52 7.82 -2.99
N VAL A 134 -22.72 6.77 -3.06
CA VAL A 134 -21.25 6.86 -3.20
C VAL A 134 -20.89 7.45 -4.56
N LYS A 135 -21.52 6.96 -5.63
CA LYS A 135 -21.33 7.46 -6.99
C LYS A 135 -21.61 8.96 -7.08
N ASN A 136 -22.78 9.41 -6.62
CA ASN A 136 -23.17 10.81 -6.67
C ASN A 136 -22.21 11.69 -5.86
N TYR A 137 -21.75 11.24 -4.70
CA TYR A 137 -20.77 11.96 -3.90
C TYR A 137 -19.43 12.13 -4.63
N ILE A 138 -18.94 11.04 -5.21
CA ILE A 138 -17.67 10.99 -5.94
C ILE A 138 -17.74 11.85 -7.22
N GLU A 139 -18.81 11.72 -8.01
CA GLU A 139 -19.00 12.43 -9.28
C GLU A 139 -19.33 13.92 -9.11
N HIS A 140 -20.03 14.34 -8.05
CA HIS A 140 -20.38 15.75 -7.87
C HIS A 140 -19.40 16.51 -6.97
N LYS A 141 -18.94 15.91 -5.86
CA LYS A 141 -18.14 16.63 -4.85
C LYS A 141 -16.64 16.51 -5.08
N ILE A 142 -16.17 15.40 -5.68
CA ILE A 142 -14.74 15.06 -5.75
C ILE A 142 -14.24 14.89 -7.19
N ALA A 143 -15.10 15.01 -8.22
CA ALA A 143 -14.74 14.76 -9.62
C ALA A 143 -13.43 15.42 -10.09
N LYS A 144 -13.21 16.71 -9.76
CA LYS A 144 -11.97 17.42 -10.12
C LYS A 144 -10.71 16.76 -9.53
N HIS A 145 -10.79 16.28 -8.29
CA HIS A 145 -9.67 15.60 -7.63
C HIS A 145 -9.45 14.19 -8.19
N ILE A 146 -10.52 13.49 -8.55
CA ILE A 146 -10.47 12.13 -9.11
C ILE A 146 -9.75 12.09 -10.45
N VAL A 147 -9.98 13.07 -11.33
CA VAL A 147 -9.28 13.14 -12.63
C VAL A 147 -7.78 13.20 -12.42
N ASN A 148 -7.32 14.04 -11.48
CA ASN A 148 -5.90 14.14 -11.13
C ASN A 148 -5.38 12.87 -10.43
N LEU A 149 -6.15 12.30 -9.51
CA LEU A 149 -5.81 11.03 -8.85
C LEU A 149 -5.70 9.87 -9.84
N ARG A 150 -6.55 9.81 -10.86
CA ARG A 150 -6.46 8.78 -11.90
C ARG A 150 -5.25 8.99 -12.80
N LYS A 151 -4.92 10.24 -13.13
CA LYS A 151 -3.72 10.59 -13.92
C LYS A 151 -2.43 10.21 -13.20
N TRP A 152 -2.35 10.48 -11.90
CA TRP A 152 -1.18 10.21 -11.06
C TRP A 152 -1.28 8.90 -10.27
N GLY A 153 -2.31 8.08 -10.55
CA GLY A 153 -2.67 6.92 -9.74
C GLY A 153 -1.56 5.90 -9.60
N GLY A 154 -0.73 5.74 -10.64
CA GLY A 154 0.41 4.82 -10.58
C GLY A 154 1.46 5.20 -9.53
N ILE A 155 1.73 6.51 -9.39
CA ILE A 155 2.63 7.01 -8.35
C ILE A 155 2.03 6.76 -6.98
N PHE A 156 0.72 6.97 -6.80
CA PHE A 156 0.06 6.73 -5.51
C PHE A 156 -0.01 5.23 -5.15
N VAL A 157 -0.24 4.34 -6.12
CA VAL A 157 -0.19 2.89 -5.89
C VAL A 157 1.23 2.46 -5.52
N PHE A 158 2.23 2.93 -6.26
CA PHE A 158 3.64 2.67 -5.95
C PHE A 158 4.01 3.13 -4.54
N LEU A 159 3.69 4.38 -4.20
CA LEU A 159 3.94 4.93 -2.86
C LEU A 159 3.19 4.12 -1.80
N GLY A 160 1.93 3.76 -2.04
CA GLY A 160 1.16 2.90 -1.14
C GLY A 160 1.78 1.53 -0.92
N ALA A 161 2.27 0.88 -1.98
CA ALA A 161 2.87 -0.44 -1.93
C ALA A 161 4.23 -0.47 -1.20
N VAL A 162 5.01 0.61 -1.28
CA VAL A 162 6.31 0.73 -0.61
C VAL A 162 6.18 1.32 0.80
N SER A 163 5.25 2.23 1.01
CA SER A 163 5.03 2.89 2.30
C SER A 163 4.56 1.90 3.38
N PRO A 164 4.73 2.25 4.67
CA PRO A 164 4.16 1.48 5.77
C PRO A 164 2.63 1.55 5.85
N LEU A 165 1.96 2.26 4.93
CA LEU A 165 0.51 2.37 4.94
C LEU A 165 -0.18 1.02 4.64
N PRO A 166 -1.42 0.84 5.13
CA PRO A 166 -2.25 -0.30 4.75
C PRO A 166 -2.52 -0.28 3.24
N HIS A 167 -2.00 -1.29 2.54
CA HIS A 167 -2.12 -1.38 1.08
C HIS A 167 -3.58 -1.55 0.63
N SER A 168 -4.39 -2.28 1.41
CA SER A 168 -5.82 -2.50 1.16
C SER A 168 -6.61 -1.20 0.98
N ILE A 169 -6.32 -0.16 1.77
CA ILE A 169 -6.95 1.16 1.69
C ILE A 169 -6.61 1.83 0.36
N VAL A 170 -5.34 1.77 -0.06
CA VAL A 170 -4.88 2.34 -1.34
C VAL A 170 -5.52 1.58 -2.51
N SER A 171 -5.55 0.25 -2.44
CA SER A 171 -6.19 -0.59 -3.45
C SER A 171 -7.69 -0.32 -3.58
N MET A 172 -8.39 -0.22 -2.45
CA MET A 172 -9.81 0.09 -2.41
C MET A 172 -10.11 1.48 -2.97
N ALA A 173 -9.30 2.48 -2.61
CA ALA A 173 -9.37 3.82 -3.19
C ALA A 173 -9.18 3.79 -4.71
N CYS A 174 -8.23 3.00 -5.21
CA CYS A 174 -7.99 2.81 -6.65
C CYS A 174 -9.20 2.19 -7.37
N GLY A 175 -9.85 1.22 -6.74
CA GLY A 175 -11.10 0.63 -7.21
C GLY A 175 -12.25 1.64 -7.27
N LEU A 176 -12.42 2.41 -6.20
CA LEU A 176 -13.44 3.47 -6.10
C LEU A 176 -13.30 4.51 -7.21
N ILE A 177 -12.08 4.94 -7.54
CA ILE A 177 -11.84 5.94 -8.58
C ILE A 177 -11.75 5.33 -9.99
N LYS A 178 -12.00 4.02 -10.15
CA LYS A 178 -11.86 3.28 -11.42
C LYS A 178 -10.49 3.50 -12.06
N TYR A 179 -9.42 3.40 -11.29
CA TYR A 179 -8.06 3.40 -11.83
C TYR A 179 -7.85 2.19 -12.74
N ASN A 180 -6.92 2.24 -13.69
CA ASN A 180 -6.74 1.13 -14.63
C ASN A 180 -6.19 -0.11 -13.90
N PHE A 181 -6.95 -1.20 -13.89
CA PHE A 181 -6.60 -2.43 -13.17
C PHE A 181 -5.23 -3.01 -13.57
N ARG A 182 -4.88 -2.99 -14.86
CA ARG A 182 -3.57 -3.51 -15.32
C ARG A 182 -2.42 -2.68 -14.76
N HIS A 183 -2.56 -1.36 -14.75
CA HIS A 183 -1.55 -0.49 -14.17
C HIS A 183 -1.47 -0.66 -12.66
N TYR A 184 -2.61 -0.77 -11.99
CA TYR A 184 -2.68 -1.11 -10.57
C TYR A 184 -1.88 -2.38 -10.26
N LEU A 185 -2.14 -3.48 -10.98
CA LEU A 185 -1.45 -4.75 -10.79
C LEU A 185 0.07 -4.63 -10.93
N LEU A 186 0.54 -3.87 -11.92
CA LEU A 186 1.97 -3.64 -12.14
C LEU A 186 2.60 -2.85 -10.98
N TRP A 187 1.96 -1.76 -10.55
CA TRP A 187 2.48 -0.94 -9.46
C TRP A 187 2.38 -1.61 -8.09
N SER A 188 1.39 -2.48 -7.87
CA SER A 188 1.28 -3.22 -6.62
C SER A 188 2.32 -4.36 -6.49
N LEU A 189 3.05 -4.72 -7.55
CA LEU A 189 4.15 -5.69 -7.46
C LEU A 189 5.27 -5.22 -6.52
N PHE A 190 5.44 -3.92 -6.33
CA PHE A 190 6.40 -3.39 -5.36
C PHE A 190 6.12 -3.83 -3.92
N ARG A 191 4.94 -4.40 -3.65
CA ARG A 191 4.62 -5.06 -2.40
C ARG A 191 5.55 -6.24 -2.11
N PHE A 192 5.91 -7.03 -3.12
CA PHE A 192 6.89 -8.12 -2.97
C PHE A 192 8.26 -7.57 -2.54
N ALA A 193 8.67 -6.44 -3.13
CA ALA A 193 9.92 -5.78 -2.76
C ALA A 193 9.89 -5.29 -1.30
N ARG A 194 8.78 -4.70 -0.82
CA ARG A 194 8.63 -4.30 0.59
C ARG A 194 8.80 -5.50 1.54
N PHE A 195 8.09 -6.61 1.29
CA PHE A 195 8.20 -7.82 2.10
C PHE A 195 9.63 -8.37 2.12
N PHE A 196 10.29 -8.36 0.96
CA PHE A 196 11.67 -8.80 0.84
C PHE A 196 12.63 -7.91 1.65
N VAL A 197 12.51 -6.58 1.53
CA VAL A 197 13.34 -5.63 2.30
C VAL A 197 13.13 -5.81 3.80
N TYR A 198 11.89 -5.99 4.24
CA TYR A 198 11.59 -6.22 5.66
C TYR A 198 12.13 -7.56 6.14
N ALA A 199 12.04 -8.60 5.33
CA ALA A 199 12.62 -9.89 5.66
C ALA A 199 14.15 -9.83 5.78
N LEU A 200 14.84 -9.06 4.93
CA LEU A 200 16.30 -8.87 5.08
C LEU A 200 16.66 -8.26 6.44
N VAL A 201 15.92 -7.24 6.87
CA VAL A 201 16.14 -6.60 8.17
C VAL A 201 15.81 -7.56 9.32
N ILE A 202 14.67 -8.25 9.24
CA ILE A 202 14.18 -9.13 10.30
C ILE A 202 15.05 -10.39 10.41
N PHE A 203 15.36 -11.06 9.30
CA PHE A 203 16.13 -12.31 9.33
C PHE A 203 17.53 -12.06 9.86
N GLN A 204 18.19 -10.95 9.49
CA GLN A 204 19.48 -10.56 10.06
C GLN A 204 19.46 -10.29 11.57
N VAL A 205 18.31 -9.92 12.14
CA VAL A 205 18.16 -9.70 13.59
C VAL A 205 17.93 -11.02 14.34
N PHE A 206 17.40 -12.04 13.65
CA PHE A 206 17.07 -13.35 14.24
C PHE A 206 18.02 -14.49 13.85
N ASP A 207 19.08 -14.20 13.08
CA ASP A 207 20.24 -15.08 12.80
C ASP A 207 21.31 -14.93 13.89
#